data_AF-A0A9W7J9Y0-F1
#
_entry.id   AF-A0A9W7J9Y0-F1
#
_cell.length_a   1.000
_cell.length_b   1.000
_cell.length_c   1.000
_cell.angle_alpha   90.00
_cell.angle_beta   90.00
_cell.angle_gamma   90.00
#
_symmetry.space_group_name_H-M   'P 1'
#
loop_
_entity.id
_entity.type
_entity.pdbx_description
1 polymer ?
#
loop_
_entity_poly.entity_id
_entity_poly.type
_entity_poly.pdbx_seq_one_letter_code
_entity_poly.pdbx_strand_id
1 'polypeptide(L)'
;MTSKSTNLYESQFTTKPPLCNGDNYPYWKNQMRLFIKSNDYLLWDVIEDGPSIPMKQEGDRKVPKAKQEMTDEEKKKLQVNEKALHMLFCALEPDMYSKISSCTSTKEVWDTLEITYEGTNDVQVTKIGLLNLSYKNFKMEPDESVTKMFDCFSVIVNGLKGFEEVIHEDKLVWKLLYSLLESWDGKRTAIIKVKDLKTLKLDALMGSLLTYEIMKQ
;
A
#
# COMPACT_ATOMS: atom_id res chain seq x y z
N MET A 1 -8.31 3.98 36.21
CA MET A 1 -8.37 3.17 34.98
C MET A 1 -9.47 3.74 34.11
N THR A 2 -9.13 4.70 33.26
CA THR A 2 -10.08 5.33 32.34
C THR A 2 -9.97 4.64 30.99
N SER A 3 -11.04 3.95 30.62
CA SER A 3 -11.25 3.34 29.30
C SER A 3 -11.22 4.44 28.24
N LYS A 4 -10.24 4.38 27.32
CA LYS A 4 -10.29 5.16 26.08
C LYS A 4 -11.20 4.40 25.12
N SER A 5 -12.42 4.90 24.98
CA SER A 5 -13.39 4.46 23.99
C SER A 5 -12.84 4.79 22.60
N THR A 6 -12.43 3.77 21.86
CA THR A 6 -12.07 3.87 20.44
C THR A 6 -13.36 4.09 19.65
N ASN A 7 -13.64 5.33 19.25
CA ASN A 7 -14.69 5.62 18.28
C ASN A 7 -14.23 5.14 16.89
N LEU A 8 -14.53 3.88 16.59
CA LEU A 8 -14.62 3.39 15.22
C LEU A 8 -15.93 3.91 14.62
N TYR A 9 -15.87 4.41 13.39
CA TYR A 9 -16.95 4.97 12.56
C TYR A 9 -17.30 6.44 12.76
N GLU A 10 -16.39 7.34 12.36
CA GLU A 10 -16.81 8.59 11.72
C GLU A 10 -16.66 8.44 10.20
N SER A 11 -17.74 8.05 9.52
CA SER A 11 -17.87 8.37 8.09
C SER A 11 -18.45 9.78 7.97
N GLN A 12 -17.61 10.77 7.74
CA GLN A 12 -18.01 12.11 7.36
C GLN A 12 -17.02 12.56 6.29
N PHE A 13 -17.43 13.35 5.31
CA PHE A 13 -16.48 14.05 4.44
C PHE A 13 -15.65 14.98 5.34
N THR A 14 -14.55 14.46 5.91
CA THR A 14 -13.75 15.19 6.88
C THR A 14 -13.01 16.26 6.10
N THR A 15 -13.15 17.51 6.51
CA THR A 15 -12.29 18.60 6.00
C THR A 15 -10.87 18.52 6.58
N LYS A 16 -10.67 17.64 7.56
CA LYS A 16 -9.40 17.42 8.25
C LYS A 16 -8.66 16.23 7.62
N PRO A 17 -7.34 16.34 7.46
CA PRO A 17 -6.55 15.23 6.97
C PRO A 17 -6.49 14.10 8.02
N PRO A 18 -6.34 12.82 7.59
CA PRO A 18 -6.23 11.69 8.50
C PRO A 18 -4.93 11.79 9.32
N LEU A 19 -5.02 11.58 10.64
CA LEU A 19 -3.86 11.65 11.54
C LEU A 19 -2.95 10.42 11.36
N CYS A 20 -1.65 10.67 11.25
CA CYS A 20 -0.59 9.67 11.24
C CYS A 20 -0.01 9.55 12.65
N ASN A 21 -0.29 8.42 13.30
CA ASN A 21 0.29 8.04 14.59
C ASN A 21 1.39 6.97 14.43
N GLY A 22 1.78 6.65 13.19
CA GLY A 22 2.74 5.60 12.85
C GLY A 22 2.21 4.17 12.87
N ASP A 23 1.00 3.93 13.41
CA ASP A 23 0.36 2.62 13.37
C ASP A 23 -0.27 2.38 11.99
N ASN A 24 0.00 1.21 11.41
CA ASN A 24 -0.55 0.81 10.11
C ASN A 24 -0.37 1.88 9.02
N TYR A 25 0.87 2.34 8.85
CA TYR A 25 1.24 3.34 7.83
C TYR A 25 0.65 3.06 6.43
N PRO A 26 0.61 1.81 5.91
CA PRO A 26 -0.02 1.55 4.60
C PRO A 26 -1.50 1.95 4.53
N TYR A 27 -2.25 1.79 5.62
CA TYR A 27 -3.63 2.24 5.69
C TYR A 27 -3.72 3.77 5.70
N TRP A 28 -2.92 4.43 6.55
CA TRP A 28 -2.87 5.90 6.60
C TRP A 28 -2.45 6.50 5.26
N LYS A 29 -1.40 5.97 4.62
CA LYS A 29 -0.90 6.40 3.31
C LYS A 29 -2.00 6.38 2.25
N ASN A 30 -2.78 5.31 2.20
CA ASN A 30 -3.93 5.19 1.30
C ASN A 30 -5.02 6.23 1.62
N GLN A 31 -5.38 6.41 2.90
CA GLN A 31 -6.37 7.42 3.31
C GLN A 31 -5.92 8.84 2.97
N MET A 32 -4.66 9.17 3.24
CA MET A 32 -4.07 10.47 2.96
C MET A 32 -4.04 10.76 1.45
N ARG A 33 -3.62 9.78 0.64
CA ARG A 33 -3.68 9.89 -0.83
C ARG A 33 -5.08 10.20 -1.32
N LEU A 34 -6.09 9.47 -0.83
CA LEU A 34 -7.49 9.68 -1.21
C LEU A 34 -8.00 11.06 -0.76
N PHE A 35 -7.66 11.47 0.47
CA PHE A 35 -8.00 12.79 1.00
C PHE A 35 -7.46 13.92 0.12
N ILE A 36 -6.18 13.88 -0.24
CA ILE A 36 -5.54 14.91 -1.06
C ILE A 36 -6.15 14.95 -2.46
N LYS A 37 -6.27 13.79 -3.13
CA LYS A 37 -6.88 13.69 -4.48
C LYS A 37 -8.33 14.17 -4.52
N SER A 38 -9.08 13.95 -3.44
CA SER A 38 -10.47 14.41 -3.33
C SER A 38 -10.60 15.93 -3.14
N ASN A 39 -9.56 16.60 -2.62
CA ASN A 39 -9.54 18.05 -2.41
C ASN A 39 -9.12 18.80 -3.68
N ASP A 40 -8.02 18.38 -4.30
CA ASP A 40 -7.49 18.91 -5.56
C ASP A 40 -6.44 17.95 -6.11
N TYR A 41 -6.64 17.47 -7.33
CA TYR A 41 -5.74 16.49 -7.95
C TYR A 41 -4.32 17.07 -8.16
N LEU A 42 -4.19 18.38 -8.37
CA LEU A 42 -2.90 19.05 -8.55
C LEU A 42 -2.03 19.02 -7.28
N LEU A 43 -2.64 18.87 -6.10
CA LEU A 43 -1.89 18.70 -4.85
C LEU A 43 -1.12 17.37 -4.84
N TRP A 44 -1.72 16.33 -5.43
CA TRP A 44 -1.09 15.02 -5.51
C TRP A 44 0.07 15.01 -6.52
N ASP A 45 -0.11 15.68 -7.67
CA ASP A 45 0.96 15.81 -8.67
C ASP A 45 2.21 16.47 -8.07
N VAL A 46 2.07 17.49 -7.23
CA VAL A 46 3.19 18.15 -6.55
C VAL A 46 3.86 17.25 -5.49
N ILE A 47 3.14 16.29 -4.92
CA ILE A 47 3.70 15.30 -3.99
C ILE A 47 4.53 14.27 -4.76
N GLU A 48 4.01 13.75 -5.86
CA GLU A 48 4.68 12.74 -6.67
C GLU A 48 5.89 13.33 -7.44
N ASP A 49 5.68 14.42 -8.16
CA ASP A 49 6.67 14.99 -9.08
C ASP A 49 7.56 16.06 -8.43
N GLY A 50 7.11 16.62 -7.31
CA GLY A 50 7.76 17.74 -6.63
C GLY A 50 7.30 19.11 -7.14
N PRO A 51 7.65 20.18 -6.39
CA PRO A 51 7.25 21.54 -6.77
C PRO A 51 7.99 22.01 -8.03
N SER A 52 7.24 22.64 -8.93
CA SER A 52 7.84 23.32 -10.09
C SER A 52 8.50 24.63 -9.64
N ILE A 53 9.83 24.66 -9.61
CA ILE A 53 10.60 25.85 -9.25
C ILE A 53 10.64 26.79 -10.46
N PRO A 54 10.12 28.04 -10.36
CA PRO A 54 10.21 29.01 -11.44
C PRO A 54 11.66 29.40 -11.73
N MET A 55 12.12 29.18 -12.95
CA MET A 55 13.49 29.45 -13.39
C MET A 55 13.53 30.51 -14.49
N LYS A 56 14.59 31.33 -14.52
CA LYS A 56 14.93 32.23 -15.63
C LYS A 56 16.28 31.88 -16.22
N GLN A 57 16.51 32.32 -17.45
CA GLN A 57 17.79 32.17 -18.12
C GLN A 57 18.65 33.41 -17.86
N GLU A 58 19.86 33.18 -17.34
CA GLU A 58 20.86 34.22 -17.06
C GLU A 58 22.16 33.77 -17.74
N GLY A 59 22.38 34.28 -18.96
CA GLY A 59 23.41 33.76 -19.87
C GLY A 59 23.13 32.30 -20.26
N ASP A 60 24.12 31.43 -20.06
CA ASP A 60 24.04 29.99 -20.34
C ASP A 60 23.49 29.17 -19.15
N ARG A 61 23.09 29.81 -18.04
CA ARG A 61 22.63 29.12 -16.82
C ARG A 61 21.14 29.37 -16.57
N LYS A 62 20.47 28.38 -15.98
CA LYS A 62 19.12 28.53 -15.41
C LYS A 62 19.25 28.81 -13.92
N VAL A 63 18.66 29.91 -13.46
CA VAL A 63 18.65 30.33 -12.06
C VAL A 63 17.21 30.54 -11.57
N PRO A 64 16.91 30.34 -10.27
CA PRO A 64 15.58 30.62 -9.74
C PRO A 64 15.17 32.08 -9.94
N LYS A 65 13.91 32.31 -10.32
CA LYS A 65 13.34 33.65 -10.42
C LYS A 65 13.22 34.30 -9.05
N ALA A 66 13.42 35.61 -8.99
CA ALA A 66 13.04 36.37 -7.80
C ALA A 66 11.51 36.40 -7.69
N LYS A 67 10.96 36.50 -6.46
CA LYS A 67 9.51 36.51 -6.21
C LYS A 67 8.75 37.59 -7.01
N GLN A 68 9.42 38.70 -7.33
CA GLN A 68 8.87 39.83 -8.09
C GLN A 68 8.75 39.52 -9.60
N GLU A 69 9.57 38.61 -10.11
CA GLU A 69 9.63 38.22 -11.53
C GLU A 69 8.70 37.04 -11.86
N MET A 70 8.07 36.46 -10.84
CA MET A 70 7.18 35.31 -11.00
C MET A 70 5.83 35.74 -11.56
N THR A 71 5.36 35.00 -12.56
CA THR A 71 3.99 35.15 -13.08
C THR A 71 2.96 34.67 -12.06
N ASP A 72 1.70 35.03 -12.27
CA ASP A 72 0.62 34.57 -11.38
C ASP A 72 0.39 33.06 -11.50
N GLU A 73 0.57 32.45 -12.68
CA GLU A 73 0.59 30.99 -12.82
C GLU A 73 1.72 30.35 -12.00
N GLU A 74 2.93 30.91 -12.02
CA GLU A 74 4.07 30.38 -11.26
C GLU A 74 3.83 30.46 -9.75
N LYS A 75 3.28 31.58 -9.27
CA LYS A 75 2.88 31.74 -7.86
C LYS A 75 1.79 30.76 -7.46
N LYS A 76 0.79 30.52 -8.32
CA LYS A 76 -0.25 29.51 -8.08
C LYS A 76 0.33 28.11 -7.90
N LYS A 77 1.29 27.70 -8.74
CA LYS A 77 1.96 26.39 -8.59
C LYS A 77 2.72 26.27 -7.27
N LEU A 78 3.42 27.31 -6.85
CA LEU A 78 4.07 27.34 -5.53
C LEU A 78 3.03 27.27 -4.40
N GLN A 79 1.90 27.97 -4.54
CA GLN A 79 0.82 27.91 -3.55
C GLN A 79 0.21 26.51 -3.42
N VAL A 80 0.10 25.74 -4.51
CA VAL A 80 -0.32 24.33 -4.47
C VAL A 80 0.66 23.51 -3.62
N ASN A 81 1.97 23.70 -3.78
CA ASN A 81 2.97 23.07 -2.92
C ASN A 81 2.78 23.46 -1.44
N GLU A 82 2.68 24.75 -1.12
CA GLU A 82 2.49 25.20 0.27
C GLU A 82 1.23 24.62 0.91
N LYS A 83 0.15 24.49 0.12
CA LYS A 83 -1.10 23.89 0.58
C LYS A 83 -0.95 22.38 0.84
N ALA A 84 -0.27 21.66 -0.04
CA ALA A 84 -0.01 20.23 0.13
C ALA A 84 0.89 19.99 1.36
N LEU A 85 1.93 20.80 1.52
CA LEU A 85 2.82 20.79 2.67
C LEU A 85 2.04 21.01 3.97
N HIS A 86 1.19 22.06 4.03
CA HIS A 86 0.34 22.32 5.17
C HIS A 86 -0.58 21.14 5.52
N MET A 87 -1.19 20.50 4.52
CA MET A 87 -2.05 19.32 4.72
C MET A 87 -1.27 18.14 5.32
N LEU A 88 -0.05 17.87 4.84
CA LEU A 88 0.81 16.83 5.43
C LEU A 88 1.18 17.18 6.86
N PHE A 89 1.63 18.40 7.15
CA PHE A 89 1.99 18.81 8.51
C PHE A 89 0.81 18.72 9.49
N CYS A 90 -0.41 19.08 9.07
CA CYS A 90 -1.61 18.94 9.91
C CYS A 90 -1.99 17.49 10.21
N ALA A 91 -1.47 16.53 9.45
CA ALA A 91 -1.71 15.11 9.64
C ALA A 91 -0.66 14.41 10.47
N LEU A 92 0.41 15.07 10.88
CA LEU A 92 1.53 14.44 11.56
C LEU A 92 1.51 14.76 13.05
N GLU A 93 1.75 13.73 13.87
CA GLU A 93 1.99 13.93 15.30
C GLU A 93 3.34 14.64 15.55
N PRO A 94 3.52 15.32 16.71
CA PRO A 94 4.74 16.10 16.98
C PRO A 94 6.05 15.30 16.93
N ASP A 95 6.02 14.02 17.23
CA ASP A 95 7.17 13.11 17.17
C ASP A 95 7.67 12.93 15.73
N MET A 96 6.74 12.91 14.76
CA MET A 96 7.01 12.83 13.33
C MET A 96 7.69 14.08 12.79
N TYR A 97 7.38 15.26 13.34
CA TYR A 97 7.95 16.53 12.90
C TYR A 97 9.48 16.52 12.94
N SER A 98 10.07 15.93 13.98
CA SER A 98 11.54 15.83 14.12
C SER A 98 12.23 15.11 12.95
N LYS A 99 11.52 14.21 12.28
CA LYS A 99 12.05 13.43 11.14
C LYS A 99 11.98 14.20 9.83
N ILE A 100 11.06 15.15 9.71
CA ILE A 100 10.78 15.89 8.47
C ILE A 100 11.13 17.38 8.58
N SER A 101 11.68 17.84 9.71
CA SER A 101 11.94 19.26 9.97
C SER A 101 12.98 19.89 9.02
N SER A 102 13.80 19.07 8.36
CA SER A 102 14.76 19.51 7.35
C SER A 102 14.21 19.50 5.92
N CYS A 103 13.01 18.94 5.70
CA CYS A 103 12.40 18.85 4.38
C CYS A 103 11.94 20.24 3.92
N THR A 104 12.25 20.58 2.67
CA THR A 104 11.96 21.89 2.07
C THR A 104 10.84 21.85 1.04
N SER A 105 10.42 20.64 0.64
CA SER A 105 9.34 20.42 -0.32
C SER A 105 8.36 19.38 0.16
N THR A 106 7.13 19.41 -0.36
CA THR A 106 6.10 18.42 -0.01
C THR A 106 6.53 17.01 -0.41
N LYS A 107 7.23 16.88 -1.55
CA LYS A 107 7.82 15.62 -2.01
C LYS A 107 8.85 15.07 -1.03
N GLU A 108 9.78 15.90 -0.55
CA GLU A 108 10.76 15.45 0.45
C GLU A 108 10.10 14.96 1.74
N VAL A 109 9.03 15.63 2.19
CA VAL A 109 8.26 15.18 3.36
C VAL A 109 7.65 13.81 3.10
N TRP A 110 6.98 13.63 1.96
CA TRP A 110 6.34 12.36 1.60
C TRP A 110 7.35 11.22 1.45
N ASP A 111 8.41 11.43 0.68
CA ASP A 111 9.49 10.45 0.46
C ASP A 111 10.15 10.06 1.80
N THR A 112 10.36 11.02 2.71
CA THR A 112 10.92 10.77 4.05
C THR A 112 9.99 9.91 4.91
N LEU A 113 8.68 10.14 4.84
CA LEU A 113 7.69 9.33 5.55
C LEU A 113 7.66 7.90 5.00
N GLU A 114 7.69 7.73 3.67
CA GLU A 114 7.78 6.41 3.04
C GLU A 114 9.04 5.66 3.47
N ILE A 115 10.21 6.31 3.40
CA ILE A 115 11.47 5.71 3.85
C ILE A 115 11.42 5.34 5.34
N THR A 116 10.83 6.19 6.18
CA THR A 116 10.73 5.96 7.62
C THR A 116 9.89 4.73 7.97
N TYR A 117 8.79 4.50 7.25
CA TYR A 117 7.81 3.46 7.63
C TYR A 117 7.84 2.21 6.76
N GLU A 118 8.11 2.36 5.47
CA GLU A 118 8.16 1.24 4.51
C GLU A 118 9.61 0.77 4.30
N GLY A 119 10.58 1.64 4.59
CA GLY A 119 12.00 1.44 4.34
C GLY A 119 12.43 2.06 3.01
N THR A 120 13.75 2.11 2.79
CA THR A 120 14.31 2.54 1.51
C THR A 120 13.86 1.64 0.36
N ASN A 121 14.00 2.11 -0.88
CA ASN A 121 13.73 1.30 -2.07
C ASN A 121 14.41 -0.07 -2.01
N ASP A 122 15.68 -0.15 -1.59
CA ASP A 122 16.40 -1.42 -1.44
C ASP A 122 15.75 -2.37 -0.43
N VAL A 123 15.25 -1.83 0.70
CA VAL A 123 14.52 -2.60 1.71
C VAL A 123 13.21 -3.11 1.14
N GLN A 124 12.49 -2.28 0.39
CA GLN A 124 11.21 -2.65 -0.24
C GLN A 124 11.42 -3.73 -1.31
N VAL A 125 12.38 -3.56 -2.22
CA VAL A 125 12.77 -4.58 -3.22
C VAL A 125 13.17 -5.89 -2.53
N THR A 126 13.90 -5.83 -1.43
CA THR A 126 14.27 -7.02 -0.64
C THR A 126 13.03 -7.71 -0.05
N LYS A 127 12.10 -6.95 0.55
CA LYS A 127 10.83 -7.48 1.10
C LYS A 127 9.99 -8.15 0.01
N ILE A 128 9.85 -7.51 -1.15
CA ILE A 128 9.16 -8.06 -2.33
C ILE A 128 9.84 -9.35 -2.80
N GLY A 129 11.18 -9.38 -2.86
CA GLY A 129 11.94 -10.57 -3.22
C GLY A 129 11.71 -11.74 -2.25
N LEU A 130 11.71 -11.48 -0.95
CA LEU A 130 11.42 -12.48 0.08
C LEU A 130 9.98 -12.99 -0.01
N LEU A 131 9.00 -12.10 -0.18
CA LEU A 131 7.59 -12.49 -0.36
C LEU A 131 7.39 -13.32 -1.63
N ASN A 132 8.05 -12.97 -2.73
CA ASN A 132 8.03 -13.75 -3.96
C ASN A 132 8.66 -15.13 -3.77
N LEU A 133 9.75 -15.24 -2.99
CA LEU A 133 10.35 -16.52 -2.65
C LEU A 133 9.41 -17.37 -1.80
N SER A 134 8.81 -16.79 -0.76
CA SER A 134 7.80 -17.44 0.08
C SER A 134 6.61 -17.90 -0.76
N TYR A 135 6.10 -17.06 -1.66
CA TYR A 135 5.01 -17.42 -2.57
C TYR A 135 5.42 -18.58 -3.49
N LYS A 136 6.60 -18.53 -4.11
CA LYS A 136 7.08 -19.62 -4.98
C LYS A 136 7.22 -20.94 -4.23
N ASN A 137 7.78 -20.90 -3.03
CA ASN A 137 8.03 -22.09 -2.21
C ASN A 137 6.86 -22.52 -1.34
N PHE A 138 5.76 -21.74 -1.32
CA PHE A 138 4.61 -22.01 -0.47
C PHE A 138 4.08 -23.42 -0.73
N LYS A 139 3.95 -24.20 0.35
CA LYS A 139 3.39 -25.54 0.42
C LYS A 139 2.66 -25.69 1.75
N MET A 140 1.66 -26.55 1.76
CA MET A 140 0.98 -27.00 2.97
C MET A 140 1.95 -27.84 3.80
N GLU A 141 2.04 -27.56 5.09
CA GLU A 141 2.88 -28.33 6.01
C GLU A 141 2.20 -29.65 6.45
N PRO A 142 2.98 -30.68 6.82
CA PRO A 142 2.42 -31.88 7.46
C PRO A 142 1.61 -31.48 8.70
N ASP A 143 0.43 -32.09 8.87
CA ASP A 143 -0.49 -31.85 9.98
C ASP A 143 -1.05 -30.40 10.08
N GLU A 144 -0.82 -29.56 9.08
CA GLU A 144 -1.47 -28.25 8.96
C GLU A 144 -2.93 -28.40 8.54
N SER A 145 -3.83 -27.59 9.11
CA SER A 145 -5.22 -27.53 8.64
C SER A 145 -5.36 -26.65 7.40
N VAL A 146 -6.40 -26.88 6.60
CA VAL A 146 -6.69 -26.03 5.42
C VAL A 146 -6.86 -24.56 5.80
N THR A 147 -7.49 -24.29 6.95
CA THR A 147 -7.66 -22.90 7.45
C THR A 147 -6.31 -22.24 7.70
N LYS A 148 -5.41 -22.93 8.43
CA LYS A 148 -4.09 -22.40 8.77
C LYS A 148 -3.22 -22.19 7.51
N MET A 149 -3.26 -23.15 6.57
CA MET A 149 -2.61 -23.00 5.27
C MET A 149 -3.12 -21.75 4.54
N PHE A 150 -4.44 -21.54 4.51
CA PHE A 150 -5.03 -20.40 3.84
C PHE A 150 -4.68 -19.05 4.48
N ASP A 151 -4.63 -19.00 5.82
CA ASP A 151 -4.20 -17.81 6.55
C ASP A 151 -2.76 -17.44 6.19
N CYS A 152 -1.84 -18.42 6.20
CA CYS A 152 -0.45 -18.24 5.78
C CYS A 152 -0.35 -17.77 4.31
N PHE A 153 -1.11 -18.39 3.41
CA PHE A 153 -1.15 -17.99 2.00
C PHE A 153 -1.64 -16.55 1.83
N SER A 154 -2.69 -16.18 2.56
CA SER A 154 -3.29 -14.84 2.53
C SER A 154 -2.33 -13.78 3.01
N VAL A 155 -1.53 -14.04 4.05
CA VAL A 155 -0.48 -13.12 4.52
C VAL A 155 0.53 -12.83 3.40
N ILE A 156 1.00 -13.86 2.69
CA ILE A 156 1.96 -13.70 1.59
C ILE A 156 1.34 -12.89 0.43
N VAL A 157 0.14 -13.27 0.00
CA VAL A 157 -0.57 -12.65 -1.12
C VAL A 157 -0.93 -11.19 -0.82
N ASN A 158 -1.41 -10.91 0.39
CA ASN A 158 -1.73 -9.55 0.80
C ASN A 158 -0.46 -8.70 0.96
N GLY A 159 0.64 -9.29 1.41
CA GLY A 159 1.95 -8.63 1.42
C GLY A 159 2.36 -8.19 0.01
N LEU A 160 2.28 -9.09 -0.98
CA LEU A 160 2.59 -8.77 -2.38
C LEU A 160 1.66 -7.69 -2.94
N LYS A 161 0.34 -7.83 -2.73
CA LYS A 161 -0.65 -6.81 -3.15
C LYS A 161 -0.41 -5.45 -2.48
N GLY A 162 0.11 -5.43 -1.25
CA GLY A 162 0.48 -4.20 -0.54
C GLY A 162 1.60 -3.42 -1.22
N PHE A 163 2.43 -4.08 -2.03
CA PHE A 163 3.44 -3.47 -2.90
C PHE A 163 2.96 -3.32 -4.36
N GLU A 164 1.64 -3.27 -4.57
CA GLU A 164 1.01 -3.09 -5.88
C GLU A 164 1.28 -4.22 -6.89
N GLU A 165 1.76 -5.39 -6.45
CA GLU A 165 1.89 -6.57 -7.30
C GLU A 165 0.52 -7.14 -7.68
N VAL A 166 0.26 -7.22 -8.98
CA VAL A 166 -1.00 -7.77 -9.51
C VAL A 166 -0.87 -9.27 -9.70
N ILE A 167 -1.50 -10.04 -8.80
CA ILE A 167 -1.61 -11.49 -8.91
C ILE A 167 -3.04 -11.85 -9.30
N HIS A 168 -3.19 -12.37 -10.53
CA HIS A 168 -4.49 -12.83 -11.02
C HIS A 168 -5.05 -13.99 -10.20
N GLU A 169 -6.36 -14.02 -10.04
CA GLU A 169 -7.05 -14.99 -9.18
C GLU A 169 -6.85 -16.44 -9.64
N ASP A 170 -6.80 -16.69 -10.95
CA ASP A 170 -6.50 -18.00 -11.51
C ASP A 170 -5.10 -18.49 -11.08
N LYS A 171 -4.10 -17.61 -11.08
CA LYS A 171 -2.74 -17.93 -10.58
C LYS A 171 -2.75 -18.27 -9.09
N LEU A 172 -3.56 -17.57 -8.28
CA LEU A 172 -3.69 -17.84 -6.84
C LEU A 172 -4.34 -19.22 -6.61
N VAL A 173 -5.41 -19.53 -7.34
CA VAL A 173 -6.14 -20.80 -7.29
C VAL A 173 -5.22 -21.96 -7.67
N TRP A 174 -4.50 -21.83 -8.79
CA TRP A 174 -3.51 -22.81 -9.23
C TRP A 174 -2.40 -23.00 -8.21
N LYS A 175 -1.87 -21.90 -7.68
CA LYS A 175 -0.80 -21.95 -6.68
C LYS A 175 -1.27 -22.69 -5.43
N LEU A 176 -2.43 -22.35 -4.88
CA LEU A 176 -2.95 -22.99 -3.67
C LEU A 176 -3.23 -24.49 -3.91
N LEU A 177 -3.83 -24.85 -5.06
CA LEU A 177 -4.09 -26.25 -5.42
C LEU A 177 -2.82 -27.10 -5.50
N TYR A 178 -1.75 -26.58 -6.09
CA TYR A 178 -0.48 -27.29 -6.20
C TYR A 178 0.40 -27.20 -4.96
N SER A 179 0.02 -26.38 -3.99
CA SER A 179 0.64 -26.33 -2.66
C SER A 179 0.08 -27.38 -1.70
N LEU A 180 -1.03 -28.05 -2.03
CA LEU A 180 -1.61 -29.11 -1.20
C LEU A 180 -0.66 -30.32 -1.07
N LEU A 181 -0.71 -30.99 0.08
CA LEU A 181 0.01 -32.24 0.31
C LEU A 181 -0.44 -33.37 -0.63
N GLU A 182 0.42 -34.37 -0.83
CA GLU A 182 0.12 -35.54 -1.68
C GLU A 182 -1.13 -36.31 -1.22
N SER A 183 -1.44 -36.29 0.09
CA SER A 183 -2.65 -36.91 0.65
C SER A 183 -3.96 -36.27 0.20
N TRP A 184 -3.89 -35.14 -0.54
CA TRP A 184 -5.01 -34.42 -1.15
C TRP A 184 -5.13 -34.63 -2.65
N ASP A 185 -4.25 -35.45 -3.27
CA ASP A 185 -4.18 -35.66 -4.72
C ASP A 185 -5.51 -36.08 -5.36
N GLY A 186 -6.27 -36.95 -4.68
CA GLY A 186 -7.60 -37.36 -5.13
C GLY A 186 -8.57 -36.18 -5.21
N LYS A 187 -8.61 -35.33 -4.17
CA LYS A 187 -9.46 -34.14 -4.13
C LYS A 187 -9.00 -33.09 -5.15
N ARG A 188 -7.69 -32.86 -5.26
CA ARG A 188 -7.09 -31.95 -6.25
C ARG A 188 -7.51 -32.36 -7.67
N THR A 189 -7.37 -33.64 -8.02
CA THR A 189 -7.75 -34.18 -9.32
C THR A 189 -9.25 -34.01 -9.60
N ALA A 190 -10.09 -34.26 -8.60
CA ALA A 190 -11.54 -34.06 -8.73
C ALA A 190 -11.90 -32.59 -9.01
N ILE A 191 -11.27 -31.64 -8.32
CA ILE A 191 -11.49 -30.21 -8.55
C ILE A 191 -11.07 -29.81 -9.96
N ILE A 192 -9.87 -30.22 -10.40
CA ILE A 192 -9.32 -29.91 -11.73
C ILE A 192 -10.23 -30.45 -12.85
N LYS A 193 -10.84 -31.64 -12.67
CA LYS A 193 -11.71 -32.25 -13.68
C LYS A 193 -13.10 -31.62 -13.75
N VAL A 194 -13.63 -31.14 -12.63
CA VAL A 194 -15.04 -30.69 -12.53
C VAL A 194 -15.17 -29.19 -12.74
N LYS A 195 -14.16 -28.40 -12.36
CA LYS A 195 -14.24 -26.94 -12.37
C LYS A 195 -13.32 -26.36 -13.44
N ASP A 196 -13.81 -25.34 -14.13
CA ASP A 196 -12.93 -24.48 -14.93
C ASP A 196 -12.09 -23.61 -14.00
N LEU A 197 -10.79 -23.89 -13.94
CA LEU A 197 -9.84 -23.21 -13.05
C LEU A 197 -9.63 -21.75 -13.41
N LYS A 198 -10.01 -21.31 -14.62
CA LYS A 198 -9.95 -19.90 -15.02
C LYS A 198 -11.08 -19.07 -14.44
N THR A 199 -12.18 -19.71 -14.02
CA THR A 199 -13.36 -19.04 -13.45
C THR A 199 -13.58 -19.37 -11.99
N LEU A 200 -12.86 -20.37 -11.46
CA LEU A 200 -12.90 -20.74 -10.07
C LEU A 200 -12.32 -19.61 -9.20
N LYS A 201 -13.14 -19.10 -8.27
CA LYS A 201 -12.70 -18.14 -7.26
C LYS A 201 -11.95 -18.81 -6.12
N LEU A 202 -11.03 -18.06 -5.50
CA LEU A 202 -10.22 -18.55 -4.40
C LEU A 202 -11.06 -18.99 -3.20
N ASP A 203 -12.10 -18.23 -2.84
CA ASP A 203 -13.01 -18.56 -1.73
C ASP A 203 -13.79 -19.86 -1.99
N ALA A 204 -14.18 -20.10 -3.25
CA ALA A 204 -14.89 -21.32 -3.65
C ALA A 204 -13.96 -22.55 -3.66
N LEU A 205 -12.66 -22.35 -3.90
CA LEU A 205 -11.65 -23.38 -3.69
C LEU A 205 -11.50 -23.69 -2.19
N MET A 206 -11.32 -22.66 -1.36
CA MET A 206 -11.21 -22.80 0.10
C MET A 206 -12.39 -23.58 0.69
N GLY A 207 -13.62 -23.20 0.36
CA GLY A 207 -14.82 -23.90 0.84
C GLY A 207 -14.88 -25.38 0.43
N SER A 208 -14.41 -25.69 -0.79
CA SER A 208 -14.34 -27.08 -1.28
C SER A 208 -13.30 -27.93 -0.54
N LEU A 209 -12.17 -27.32 -0.16
CA LEU A 209 -11.11 -27.98 0.60
C LEU A 209 -11.52 -28.18 2.07
N LEU A 210 -12.11 -27.15 2.70
CA LEU A 210 -12.63 -27.24 4.07
C LEU A 210 -13.71 -28.31 4.20
N THR A 211 -14.67 -28.37 3.25
CA THR A 211 -15.70 -29.41 3.26
C THR A 211 -15.09 -30.81 3.22
N TYR A 212 -14.03 -31.00 2.41
CA TYR A 212 -13.35 -32.28 2.32
C TYR A 212 -12.54 -32.62 3.59
N GLU A 213 -11.91 -31.62 4.23
CA GLU A 213 -11.23 -31.78 5.52
C GLU A 213 -12.18 -32.33 6.59
N ILE A 214 -13.36 -31.72 6.71
CA ILE A 214 -14.39 -32.10 7.67
C ILE A 214 -14.92 -33.51 7.40
N MET A 215 -15.08 -33.90 6.13
CA MET A 215 -15.54 -35.24 5.76
C MET A 215 -14.50 -36.35 5.97
N LYS A 216 -13.22 -35.99 6.13
CA LYS A 216 -12.10 -36.94 6.30
C LYS A 216 -11.80 -37.24 7.78
N GLN A 217 -12.31 -36.42 8.70
CA GLN A 217 -12.27 -36.62 10.15
C GLN A 217 -13.36 -37.59 10.60
#